data_AF-A0A8T4ZRB6-F1
#
_entry.id   AF-A0A8T4ZRB6-F1
#
_cell.length_a   1.000
_cell.length_b   1.000
_cell.length_c   1.000
_cell.angle_alpha   90.00
_cell.angle_beta   90.00
_cell.angle_gamma   90.00
#
_symmetry.space_group_name_H-M   'P 1'
#
loop_
_entity.id
_entity.type
_entity.pdbx_description
1 polymer ?
#
loop_
_entity_poly.entity_id
_entity_poly.type
_entity_poly.pdbx_seq_one_letter_code
_entity_poly.pdbx_strand_id
1 'polypeptide(L)'
;MSFEVQELPDIIRVVVLIDLSKKTLLSKETLKKRIDKVCTGYVCIDMGDLEKALKEMASEGLILDHGDTVQLTDKGVRLGREWQNLLLKKEPILEVVAGLVDGSITGLVVIISAFIAGLATKAAMFAAFLTLTAVSITNFSSFLLGGITEDIADMITLQTLMHYSLSDIPDGEERSKSLALLKQLFTVLHKQISRSNLEAAIICGTTTFLAGSIPTLVFIALPEPLALVLSLSIVAFTIGFFLVRYRAKRTKVHWKVTMMETVAIVVVAVLISLLLGGLG
;
A
#
# COMPACT_ATOMS: atom_id res chain seq x y z
N MET A 1 -24.84 -6.12 -0.34
CA MET A 1 -25.44 -5.87 0.98
C MET A 1 -24.84 -4.57 1.49
N SER A 2 -25.66 -3.55 1.73
CA SER A 2 -25.24 -2.31 2.37
C SER A 2 -25.14 -2.57 3.87
N PHE A 3 -23.91 -2.72 4.38
CA PHE A 3 -23.67 -2.57 5.81
C PHE A 3 -23.58 -1.06 6.05
N GLU A 4 -24.70 -0.44 6.41
CA GLU A 4 -24.68 0.90 6.98
C GLU A 4 -24.23 0.74 8.44
N VAL A 5 -23.12 1.37 8.82
CA VAL A 5 -22.65 1.38 10.21
C VAL A 5 -23.58 2.30 10.97
N GLN A 6 -24.67 1.75 11.52
CA GLN A 6 -25.69 2.51 12.23
C GLN A 6 -25.58 2.32 13.74
N GLU A 7 -25.14 1.14 14.20
CA GLU A 7 -25.18 0.78 15.62
C GLU A 7 -23.84 0.21 16.16
N LEU A 8 -23.72 0.20 17.50
CA LEU A 8 -22.61 -0.38 18.25
C LEU A 8 -22.19 -1.80 17.81
N PRO A 9 -23.12 -2.74 17.52
CA PRO A 9 -22.78 -4.09 17.08
C PRO A 9 -22.02 -4.12 15.75
N ASP A 10 -22.28 -3.18 14.84
CA ASP A 10 -21.63 -3.13 13.52
C ASP A 10 -20.15 -2.78 13.62
N ILE A 11 -19.79 -1.89 14.55
CA ILE A 11 -18.39 -1.56 14.84
C ILE A 11 -17.67 -2.79 15.41
N ILE A 12 -18.31 -3.48 16.35
CA ILE A 12 -17.78 -4.72 16.95
C ILE A 12 -17.55 -5.77 15.85
N ARG A 13 -18.50 -5.94 14.94
CA ARG A 13 -18.42 -6.87 13.80
C ARG A 13 -17.19 -6.61 12.93
N VAL A 14 -16.94 -5.34 12.57
CA VAL A 14 -15.77 -4.97 11.75
C VAL A 14 -14.47 -5.30 12.47
N VAL A 15 -14.36 -4.97 13.76
CA VAL A 15 -13.16 -5.27 14.56
C VAL A 15 -12.94 -6.78 14.65
N VAL A 16 -14.00 -7.56 14.89
CA VAL A 16 -13.94 -9.03 14.95
C VAL A 16 -13.49 -9.64 13.62
N LEU A 17 -14.00 -9.15 12.49
CA LEU A 17 -13.62 -9.61 11.15
C LEU A 17 -12.15 -9.31 10.79
N ILE A 18 -11.60 -8.20 11.29
CA ILE A 18 -10.21 -7.78 11.04
C ILE A 18 -9.24 -8.51 11.98
N ASP A 19 -9.62 -8.71 13.25
CA ASP A 19 -8.73 -9.25 14.28
C ASP A 19 -8.69 -10.80 14.32
N LEU A 20 -9.79 -11.46 13.94
CA LEU A 20 -9.78 -12.91 13.74
C LEU A 20 -9.00 -13.24 12.46
N SER A 21 -7.86 -13.89 12.63
CA SER A 21 -7.07 -14.39 11.51
C SER A 21 -7.66 -15.70 10.97
N LYS A 22 -7.31 -16.05 9.74
CA LYS A 22 -7.90 -17.21 9.05
C LYS A 22 -7.74 -18.49 9.89
N LYS A 23 -8.87 -19.11 10.25
CA LYS A 23 -8.98 -20.40 10.98
C LYS A 23 -8.44 -20.43 12.42
N THR A 24 -8.10 -19.30 13.03
CA THR A 24 -7.77 -19.31 14.47
C THR A 24 -9.04 -19.38 15.31
N LEU A 25 -9.08 -20.35 16.22
CA LEU A 25 -10.04 -20.39 17.32
C LEU A 25 -9.58 -19.37 18.36
N LEU A 26 -10.44 -18.40 18.67
CA LEU A 26 -10.18 -17.41 19.71
C LEU A 26 -11.23 -17.52 20.79
N SER A 27 -10.84 -17.45 22.06
CA SER A 27 -11.81 -17.40 23.16
C SER A 27 -12.53 -16.05 23.18
N LYS A 28 -13.81 -16.05 23.57
CA LYS A 28 -14.62 -14.84 23.69
C LYS A 28 -14.00 -13.84 24.66
N GLU A 29 -13.39 -14.30 25.76
CA GLU A 29 -12.64 -13.45 26.69
C GLU A 29 -11.39 -12.81 26.07
N THR A 30 -10.66 -13.56 25.23
CA THR A 30 -9.47 -13.01 24.56
C THR A 30 -9.89 -11.99 23.51
N LEU A 31 -10.96 -12.26 22.78
CA LEU A 31 -11.55 -11.35 21.81
C LEU A 31 -12.02 -10.07 22.51
N LYS A 32 -12.74 -10.20 23.63
CA LYS A 32 -13.13 -9.07 24.49
C LYS A 32 -11.92 -8.29 24.95
N LYS A 33 -10.88 -8.94 25.50
CA LYS A 33 -9.65 -8.26 25.93
C LYS A 33 -8.94 -7.53 24.79
N ARG A 34 -8.96 -8.09 23.58
CA ARG A 34 -8.37 -7.44 22.40
C ARG A 34 -9.20 -6.25 21.93
N ILE A 35 -10.52 -6.39 21.92
CA ILE A 35 -11.46 -5.31 21.66
C ILE A 35 -11.30 -4.22 22.73
N ASP A 36 -11.30 -4.56 24.02
CA ASP A 36 -11.08 -3.63 25.13
C ASP A 36 -9.71 -2.93 25.05
N LYS A 37 -8.67 -3.64 24.57
CA LYS A 37 -7.33 -3.07 24.32
C LYS A 37 -7.32 -2.15 23.09
N VAL A 38 -8.16 -2.43 22.09
CA VAL A 38 -8.43 -1.53 20.95
C VAL A 38 -9.25 -0.31 21.41
N CYS A 39 -10.12 -0.50 22.43
CA CYS A 39 -11.00 0.50 23.03
C CYS A 39 -10.37 1.28 24.20
N THR A 40 -9.07 1.08 24.48
CA THR A 40 -8.23 1.74 25.50
C THR A 40 -8.98 2.60 26.53
N GLY A 41 -9.62 1.95 27.51
CA GLY A 41 -9.99 2.55 28.81
C GLY A 41 -11.10 3.62 28.86
N TYR A 42 -11.73 3.99 27.74
CA TYR A 42 -12.81 5.01 27.75
C TYR A 42 -14.21 4.44 27.45
N VAL A 43 -14.30 3.28 26.80
CA VAL A 43 -15.55 2.54 26.60
C VAL A 43 -15.29 1.07 26.89
N CYS A 44 -15.81 0.56 28.01
CA CYS A 44 -15.90 -0.88 28.23
C CYS A 44 -17.06 -1.39 27.39
N ILE A 45 -16.77 -2.20 26.37
CA ILE A 45 -17.83 -2.94 25.69
C ILE A 45 -18.32 -4.01 26.66
N ASP A 46 -19.63 -3.99 26.91
CA ASP A 46 -20.25 -4.95 27.80
C ASP A 46 -20.24 -6.33 27.13
N MET A 47 -20.15 -7.40 27.92
CA MET A 47 -20.17 -8.76 27.35
C MET A 47 -21.49 -9.05 26.62
N GLY A 48 -22.59 -8.41 27.05
CA GLY A 48 -23.88 -8.50 26.38
C GLY A 48 -23.85 -7.96 24.95
N ASP A 49 -23.19 -6.83 24.71
CA ASP A 49 -23.09 -6.23 23.38
C ASP A 49 -22.21 -7.08 22.45
N LEU A 50 -21.10 -7.60 22.98
CA LEU A 50 -20.24 -8.53 22.25
C LEU A 50 -20.99 -9.82 21.89
N GLU A 51 -21.72 -10.41 22.84
CA GLU A 51 -22.50 -11.61 22.58
C GLU A 51 -23.63 -11.38 21.57
N LYS A 52 -24.29 -10.23 21.62
CA LYS A 52 -25.31 -9.84 20.64
C LYS A 52 -24.69 -9.76 19.25
N ALA A 53 -23.58 -9.05 19.09
CA ALA A 53 -22.87 -8.93 17.82
C ALA A 53 -22.41 -10.30 17.29
N LEU A 54 -21.84 -11.16 18.14
CA LEU A 54 -21.40 -12.51 17.76
C LEU A 54 -22.58 -13.40 17.34
N LYS A 55 -23.72 -13.35 18.06
CA LYS A 55 -24.93 -14.10 17.69
C LYS A 55 -25.45 -13.70 16.32
N GLU A 56 -25.48 -12.40 16.02
CA GLU A 56 -25.89 -11.91 14.71
C GLU A 56 -24.87 -12.28 13.62
N MET A 57 -23.57 -12.26 13.89
CA MET A 57 -22.56 -12.75 12.94
C MET A 57 -22.69 -14.25 12.68
N ALA A 58 -23.07 -15.03 13.70
CA ALA A 58 -23.30 -16.46 13.57
C ALA A 58 -24.57 -16.74 12.74
N SER A 59 -25.65 -15.98 12.93
CA SER A 59 -26.87 -16.12 12.14
C SER A 59 -26.67 -15.76 10.67
N GLU A 60 -25.76 -14.82 10.36
CA GLU A 60 -25.36 -14.47 9.00
C GLU A 60 -24.34 -15.44 8.36
N GLY A 61 -23.87 -16.42 9.13
CA GLY A 61 -22.89 -17.42 8.71
C GLY A 61 -21.48 -16.87 8.52
N LEU A 62 -21.13 -15.77 9.20
CA LEU A 62 -19.79 -15.17 9.17
C LEU A 62 -18.83 -15.83 10.16
N ILE A 63 -19.36 -16.32 11.29
CA ILE A 63 -18.58 -17.03 12.31
C ILE A 63 -19.25 -18.35 12.71
N LEU A 64 -18.44 -19.27 13.23
CA LEU A 64 -18.86 -20.45 13.97
C LEU A 64 -18.71 -20.13 15.47
N ASP A 65 -19.80 -20.25 16.20
CA ASP A 65 -19.82 -20.12 17.67
C ASP A 65 -19.78 -21.53 18.29
N HIS A 66 -18.72 -21.81 19.04
CA HIS A 66 -18.52 -23.06 19.79
C HIS A 66 -18.76 -22.85 21.29
N GLY A 67 -19.58 -21.87 21.66
CA GLY A 67 -19.90 -21.55 23.05
C GLY A 67 -18.89 -20.55 23.62
N ASP A 68 -17.70 -21.01 23.97
CA ASP A 68 -16.66 -20.15 24.57
C ASP A 68 -15.60 -19.68 23.57
N THR A 69 -15.60 -20.27 22.36
CA THR A 69 -14.68 -19.93 21.29
C THR A 69 -15.42 -19.60 20.00
N VAL A 70 -14.82 -18.71 19.21
CA VAL A 70 -15.34 -18.27 17.93
C VAL A 70 -14.29 -18.42 16.84
N GLN A 71 -14.74 -18.77 15.63
CA GLN A 71 -13.91 -18.96 14.45
C GLN A 71 -14.59 -18.36 13.22
N LEU A 72 -13.83 -17.74 12.32
CA LEU A 72 -14.39 -17.26 11.05
C LEU A 72 -14.74 -18.43 10.10
N THR A 73 -15.89 -18.36 9.44
CA THR A 73 -16.22 -19.20 8.29
C THR A 73 -15.46 -18.73 7.04
N ASP A 74 -15.47 -19.51 5.96
CA ASP A 74 -14.87 -19.06 4.68
C ASP A 74 -15.53 -17.77 4.15
N LYS A 75 -16.84 -17.58 4.40
CA LYS A 75 -17.57 -16.35 4.09
C LYS A 75 -17.07 -15.17 4.94
N GLY A 76 -16.92 -15.37 6.25
CA GLY A 76 -16.35 -14.37 7.17
C GLY A 76 -14.91 -14.00 6.82
N VAL A 77 -14.07 -14.98 6.44
CA VAL A 77 -12.68 -14.72 5.99
C VAL A 77 -12.65 -13.89 4.72
N ARG A 78 -13.53 -14.18 3.75
CA ARG A 78 -13.59 -13.41 2.50
C ARG A 78 -14.02 -11.97 2.78
N LEU A 79 -15.05 -11.78 3.59
CA LEU A 79 -15.55 -10.46 3.96
C LEU A 79 -14.52 -9.68 4.78
N GLY A 80 -13.87 -10.32 5.76
CA GLY A 80 -12.79 -9.72 6.54
C GLY A 80 -11.61 -9.30 5.67
N ARG A 81 -11.28 -10.07 4.62
CA ARG A 81 -10.26 -9.69 3.63
C ARG A 81 -10.70 -8.51 2.77
N GLU A 82 -11.96 -8.47 2.34
CA GLU A 82 -12.50 -7.32 1.59
C GLU A 82 -12.42 -6.04 2.44
N TRP A 83 -12.83 -6.10 3.70
CA TRP A 83 -12.66 -4.99 4.66
C TRP A 83 -11.20 -4.64 4.89
N GLN A 84 -10.33 -5.63 5.08
CA GLN A 84 -8.90 -5.39 5.25
C GLN A 84 -8.29 -4.72 4.00
N ASN A 85 -8.72 -5.10 2.81
CA ASN A 85 -8.25 -4.49 1.57
C ASN A 85 -8.81 -3.08 1.36
N LEU A 86 -10.08 -2.85 1.71
CA LEU A 86 -10.72 -1.53 1.66
C LEU A 86 -10.09 -0.56 2.66
N LEU A 87 -9.79 -1.04 3.87
CA LEU A 87 -9.34 -0.20 4.98
C LEU A 87 -7.81 -0.11 5.09
N LEU A 88 -7.05 -1.10 4.63
CA LEU A 88 -5.58 -1.14 4.78
C LEU A 88 -4.80 -1.15 3.45
N LYS A 89 -5.47 -1.07 2.29
CA LYS A 89 -4.88 -1.02 0.93
C LYS A 89 -3.64 -1.91 0.77
N LYS A 90 -3.73 -3.20 1.15
CA LYS A 90 -2.58 -4.15 1.20
C LYS A 90 -2.19 -4.78 -0.15
N GLU A 91 -1.95 -3.99 -1.19
CA GLU A 91 -1.40 -4.54 -2.44
C GLU A 91 -0.05 -3.91 -2.81
N PRO A 92 1.09 -4.47 -2.34
CA PRO A 92 2.44 -3.92 -2.55
C PRO A 92 2.91 -3.96 -4.02
N ILE A 93 2.05 -4.38 -4.94
CA ILE A 93 2.41 -4.61 -6.35
C ILE A 93 2.67 -3.28 -7.05
N LEU A 94 1.92 -2.23 -6.70
CA LEU A 94 2.04 -0.93 -7.36
C LEU A 94 3.35 -0.23 -6.95
N GLU A 95 3.73 -0.38 -5.69
CA GLU A 95 4.95 0.11 -5.06
C GLU A 95 6.19 -0.55 -5.69
N VAL A 96 6.14 -1.87 -5.87
CA VAL A 96 7.20 -2.61 -6.56
C VAL A 96 7.33 -2.14 -8.01
N VAL A 97 6.20 -2.02 -8.73
CA VAL A 97 6.24 -1.60 -10.14
C VAL A 97 6.74 -0.16 -10.29
N ALA A 98 6.29 0.75 -9.42
CA ALA A 98 6.74 2.14 -9.41
C ALA A 98 8.25 2.22 -9.14
N GLY A 99 8.73 1.59 -8.07
CA GLY A 99 10.15 1.60 -7.74
C GLY A 99 11.01 0.95 -8.82
N LEU A 100 10.56 -0.17 -9.38
CA LEU A 100 11.26 -0.87 -10.45
C LEU A 100 11.46 0.03 -11.69
N VAL A 101 10.46 0.82 -12.04
CA VAL A 101 10.48 1.69 -13.22
C VAL A 101 11.37 2.91 -12.97
N ASP A 102 11.14 3.63 -11.88
CA ASP A 102 11.88 4.84 -11.56
C ASP A 102 13.37 4.53 -11.40
N GLY A 103 13.70 3.47 -10.66
CA GLY A 103 15.07 3.01 -10.49
C GLY A 103 15.75 2.66 -11.80
N SER A 104 15.09 1.86 -12.65
CA SER A 104 15.65 1.42 -13.94
C SER A 104 15.90 2.58 -14.89
N ILE A 105 14.96 3.53 -15.00
CA ILE A 105 15.10 4.71 -15.87
C ILE A 105 16.21 5.62 -15.35
N THR A 106 16.22 5.94 -14.06
CA THR A 106 17.24 6.79 -13.45
C THR A 106 18.64 6.19 -13.62
N GLY A 107 18.81 4.90 -13.33
CA GLY A 107 20.10 4.22 -13.49
C GLY A 107 20.61 4.34 -14.93
N LEU A 108 19.76 4.03 -15.90
CA LEU A 108 20.10 4.13 -17.32
C LEU A 108 20.50 5.55 -17.74
N VAL A 109 19.70 6.54 -17.37
CA VAL A 109 19.93 7.95 -17.72
C VAL A 109 21.28 8.43 -17.20
N VAL A 110 21.62 8.13 -15.95
CA VAL A 110 22.89 8.58 -15.36
C VAL A 110 24.07 7.93 -16.05
N ILE A 111 24.00 6.63 -16.34
CA ILE A 111 25.07 5.89 -17.02
C ILE A 111 25.30 6.41 -18.43
N ILE A 112 24.23 6.57 -19.22
CA ILE A 112 24.32 7.07 -20.60
C ILE A 112 24.93 8.47 -20.59
N SER A 113 24.45 9.33 -19.70
CA SER A 113 24.97 10.70 -19.55
C SER A 113 26.46 10.68 -19.17
N ALA A 114 26.85 9.81 -18.23
CA ALA A 114 28.23 9.70 -17.79
C ALA A 114 29.16 9.16 -18.88
N PHE A 115 28.68 8.21 -19.68
CA PHE A 115 29.39 7.65 -20.81
C PHE A 115 29.63 8.70 -21.90
N ILE A 116 28.60 9.46 -22.28
CA ILE A 116 28.70 10.51 -23.31
C ILE A 116 29.68 11.60 -22.87
N ALA A 117 29.61 12.00 -21.60
CA ALA A 117 30.51 13.01 -21.03
C ALA A 117 31.92 12.48 -20.73
N GLY A 118 32.24 11.22 -21.08
CA GLY A 118 33.57 10.63 -20.93
C GLY A 118 34.05 10.54 -19.47
N LEU A 119 33.14 10.42 -18.50
CA LEU A 119 33.51 10.36 -17.10
C LEU A 119 34.31 9.09 -16.78
N ALA A 120 35.33 9.24 -15.94
CA ALA A 120 36.04 8.11 -15.37
C ALA A 120 35.07 7.18 -14.61
N THR A 121 35.28 5.87 -14.70
CA THR A 121 34.38 4.84 -14.14
C THR A 121 34.05 5.06 -12.65
N LYS A 122 35.03 5.53 -11.86
CA LYS A 122 34.81 5.85 -10.44
C LYS A 122 33.86 7.04 -10.24
N ALA A 123 33.97 8.07 -11.06
CA ALA A 123 33.09 9.23 -11.02
C ALA A 123 31.68 8.87 -11.52
N ALA A 124 31.58 8.08 -12.59
CA ALA A 124 30.32 7.56 -13.10
C ALA A 124 29.59 6.68 -12.05
N MET A 125 30.32 5.79 -11.37
CA MET A 125 29.78 5.01 -10.24
C MET A 125 29.27 5.90 -9.12
N PHE A 126 30.09 6.86 -8.69
CA PHE A 126 29.72 7.75 -7.61
C PHE A 126 28.45 8.55 -7.95
N ALA A 127 28.39 9.14 -9.15
CA ALA A 127 27.22 9.86 -9.62
C ALA A 127 25.98 8.94 -9.69
N ALA A 128 26.10 7.75 -10.27
CA ALA A 128 24.99 6.81 -10.38
C ALA A 128 24.43 6.40 -9.01
N PHE A 129 25.27 5.99 -8.07
CA PHE A 129 24.80 5.59 -6.74
C PHE A 129 24.27 6.77 -5.92
N LEU A 130 24.87 7.94 -6.03
CA LEU A 130 24.37 9.14 -5.36
C LEU A 130 22.99 9.52 -5.87
N THR A 131 22.79 9.54 -7.20
CA THR A 131 21.49 9.83 -7.81
C THR A 131 20.45 8.76 -7.48
N LEU A 132 20.81 7.48 -7.55
CA LEU A 132 19.90 6.38 -7.17
C LEU A 132 19.50 6.43 -5.70
N THR A 133 20.42 6.81 -4.82
CA THR A 133 20.12 7.03 -3.40
C THR A 133 19.14 8.18 -3.23
N ALA A 134 19.39 9.31 -3.91
CA ALA A 134 18.49 10.47 -3.86
C ALA A 134 17.07 10.11 -4.35
N VAL A 135 16.96 9.46 -5.51
CA VAL A 135 15.65 9.05 -6.08
C VAL A 135 14.98 8.00 -5.19
N SER A 136 15.72 7.04 -4.64
CA SER A 136 15.18 6.08 -3.67
C SER A 136 14.62 6.75 -2.41
N ILE A 137 15.28 7.79 -1.89
CA ILE A 137 14.80 8.56 -0.73
C ILE A 137 13.56 9.36 -1.11
N THR A 138 13.56 9.99 -2.28
CA THR A 138 12.39 10.72 -2.78
C THR A 138 11.19 9.78 -2.93
N ASN A 139 11.35 8.61 -3.54
CA ASN A 139 10.28 7.63 -3.69
C ASN A 139 9.78 7.08 -2.35
N PHE A 140 10.69 6.76 -1.43
CA PHE A 140 10.32 6.40 -0.05
C PHE A 140 9.47 7.49 0.60
N SER A 141 9.92 8.74 0.51
CA SER A 141 9.24 9.90 1.08
C SER A 141 7.86 10.11 0.44
N SER A 142 7.76 10.03 -0.88
CA SER A 142 6.51 10.21 -1.62
C SER A 142 5.47 9.16 -1.25
N PHE A 143 5.85 7.89 -1.11
CA PHE A 143 4.91 6.84 -0.70
C PHE A 143 4.54 6.94 0.79
N LEU A 144 5.48 7.34 1.65
CA LEU A 144 5.20 7.52 3.08
C LEU A 144 4.29 8.72 3.32
N LEU A 145 4.71 9.91 2.88
CA LEU A 145 3.96 11.16 3.06
C LEU A 145 2.69 11.18 2.22
N GLY A 146 2.74 10.74 0.96
CA GLY A 146 1.57 10.67 0.10
C GLY A 146 0.50 9.74 0.65
N GLY A 147 0.91 8.55 1.13
CA GLY A 147 0.01 7.63 1.83
C GLY A 147 -0.60 8.28 3.07
N ILE A 148 0.23 8.87 3.94
CA ILE A 148 -0.24 9.56 5.15
C ILE A 148 -1.26 10.66 4.82
N THR A 149 -1.01 11.46 3.78
CA THR A 149 -1.94 12.55 3.40
C THR A 149 -3.25 12.03 2.84
N GLU A 150 -3.21 10.98 2.00
CA GLU A 150 -4.41 10.35 1.46
C GLU A 150 -5.26 9.75 2.58
N ASP A 151 -4.63 9.05 3.51
CA ASP A 151 -5.34 8.40 4.61
C ASP A 151 -5.91 9.38 5.63
N ILE A 152 -5.22 10.50 5.88
CA ILE A 152 -5.79 11.57 6.72
C ILE A 152 -7.02 12.18 6.04
N ALA A 153 -6.97 12.39 4.71
CA ALA A 153 -8.12 12.93 3.97
C ALA A 153 -9.30 11.96 3.96
N ASP A 154 -9.06 10.66 3.72
CA ASP A 154 -10.07 9.61 3.77
C ASP A 154 -10.67 9.50 5.18
N MET A 155 -9.82 9.57 6.22
CA MET A 155 -10.26 9.52 7.62
C MET A 155 -11.13 10.71 8.02
N ILE A 156 -10.77 11.93 7.62
CA ILE A 156 -11.59 13.14 7.87
C ILE A 156 -12.95 13.03 7.16
N THR A 157 -12.95 12.52 5.93
CA THR A 157 -14.17 12.33 5.13
C THR A 157 -15.08 11.30 5.79
N LEU A 158 -14.54 10.14 6.16
CA LEU A 158 -15.27 9.09 6.88
C LEU A 158 -15.79 9.61 8.22
N GLN A 159 -15.00 10.37 8.98
CA GLN A 159 -15.43 10.95 10.25
C GLN A 159 -16.62 11.88 10.06
N THR A 160 -16.64 12.66 8.98
CA THR A 160 -17.73 13.59 8.65
C THR A 160 -19.00 12.83 8.27
N LEU A 161 -18.89 11.81 7.40
CA LEU A 161 -20.02 10.97 6.99
C LEU A 161 -20.66 10.24 8.17
N MET A 162 -19.84 9.74 9.09
CA MET A 162 -20.34 9.01 10.25
C MET A 162 -20.84 9.95 11.35
N HIS A 163 -20.26 11.14 11.53
CA HIS A 163 -20.86 12.15 12.41
C HIS A 163 -22.25 12.57 11.92
N TYR A 164 -22.44 12.65 10.60
CA TYR A 164 -23.76 12.89 10.00
C TYR A 164 -24.70 11.71 10.24
N SER A 165 -24.28 10.47 9.98
CA SER A 165 -25.12 9.27 10.16
C SER A 165 -25.52 9.04 11.62
N LEU A 166 -24.60 9.25 12.56
CA LEU A 166 -24.85 9.09 14.00
C LEU A 166 -25.65 10.25 14.61
N SER A 167 -25.85 11.35 13.87
CA SER A 167 -26.68 12.45 14.35
C SER A 167 -28.17 12.13 14.37
N ASP A 168 -28.58 11.08 13.65
CA ASP A 168 -29.95 10.56 13.59
C ASP A 168 -30.31 9.62 14.76
N ILE A 169 -29.34 9.26 15.62
CA ILE A 169 -29.62 8.45 16.82
C ILE A 169 -30.35 9.33 17.87
N PRO A 170 -31.59 8.99 18.26
CA PRO A 170 -32.39 9.80 19.18
C PRO A 170 -31.92 9.72 20.64
N ASP A 171 -31.24 8.64 21.05
CA ASP A 171 -30.67 8.49 22.39
C ASP A 171 -29.27 9.14 22.48
N GLY A 172 -29.14 10.16 23.35
CA GLY A 172 -27.90 10.89 23.56
C GLY A 172 -26.78 10.06 24.20
N GLU A 173 -27.12 9.07 25.05
CA GLU A 173 -26.11 8.23 25.70
C GLU A 173 -25.51 7.23 24.69
N GLU A 174 -26.37 6.58 23.90
CA GLU A 174 -25.98 5.65 22.84
C GLU A 174 -25.20 6.34 21.71
N ARG A 175 -25.62 7.55 21.33
CA ARG A 175 -24.89 8.40 20.38
C ARG A 175 -23.48 8.72 20.86
N SER A 176 -23.33 9.09 22.14
CA SER A 176 -22.02 9.43 22.71
C SER A 176 -21.06 8.22 22.75
N LYS A 177 -21.56 7.03 23.10
CA LYS A 177 -20.81 5.77 23.08
C LYS A 177 -20.37 5.40 21.67
N SER A 178 -21.28 5.52 20.70
CA SER A 178 -21.01 5.23 19.29
C SER A 178 -19.95 6.15 18.69
N LEU A 179 -20.04 7.46 18.95
CA LEU A 179 -19.02 8.44 18.52
C LEU A 179 -17.65 8.17 19.16
N ALA A 180 -17.60 7.79 20.43
CA ALA A 180 -16.36 7.47 21.13
C ALA A 180 -15.67 6.24 20.52
N LEU A 181 -16.42 5.17 20.27
CA LEU A 181 -15.89 3.96 19.64
C LEU A 181 -15.43 4.19 18.22
N LEU A 182 -16.16 5.02 17.48
CA LEU A 182 -15.76 5.39 16.13
C LEU A 182 -14.41 6.11 16.11
N LYS A 183 -14.22 7.09 17.00
CA LYS A 183 -12.94 7.80 17.15
C LYS A 183 -11.79 6.82 17.46
N GLN A 184 -12.06 5.76 18.23
CA GLN A 184 -11.07 4.74 18.56
C GLN A 184 -10.79 3.79 17.40
N LEU A 185 -11.82 3.36 16.67
CA LEU A 185 -11.66 2.59 15.44
C LEU A 185 -10.73 3.32 14.47
N PHE A 186 -10.95 4.62 14.28
CA PHE A 186 -10.07 5.46 13.46
C PHE A 186 -8.65 5.56 13.98
N THR A 187 -8.47 5.64 15.30
CA THR A 187 -7.13 5.70 15.89
C THR A 187 -6.35 4.41 15.65
N VAL A 188 -7.00 3.25 15.82
CA VAL A 188 -6.38 1.95 15.56
C VAL A 188 -6.15 1.74 14.06
N LEU A 189 -7.11 2.15 13.24
CA LEU A 189 -7.00 2.08 11.80
C LEU A 189 -5.84 2.96 11.30
N HIS A 190 -5.74 4.21 11.77
CA HIS A 190 -4.64 5.11 11.45
C HIS A 190 -3.28 4.51 11.82
N LYS A 191 -3.16 3.83 12.97
CA LYS A 191 -1.93 3.16 13.38
C LYS A 191 -1.57 1.98 12.46
N GLN A 192 -2.55 1.20 12.02
CA GLN A 192 -2.32 0.08 11.09
C GLN A 192 -2.01 0.57 9.68
N ILE A 193 -2.73 1.58 9.21
CA ILE A 193 -2.52 2.27 7.94
C ILE A 193 -1.11 2.87 7.89
N SER A 194 -0.69 3.61 8.93
CA SER A 194 0.65 4.19 9.00
C SER A 194 1.77 3.14 8.89
N ARG A 195 1.57 1.94 9.47
CA ARG A 195 2.49 0.82 9.27
C ARG A 195 2.47 0.30 7.83
N SER A 196 1.29 0.20 7.22
CA SER A 196 1.13 -0.18 5.81
C SER A 196 1.88 0.78 4.88
N ASN A 197 1.74 2.09 5.11
CA ASN A 197 2.44 3.12 4.33
C ASN A 197 3.95 3.06 4.50
N LEU A 198 4.43 2.75 5.72
CA LEU A 198 5.85 2.54 5.96
C LEU A 198 6.36 1.31 5.20
N GLU A 199 5.62 0.20 5.22
CA GLU A 199 5.98 -1.00 4.44
C GLU A 199 6.00 -0.69 2.94
N ALA A 200 4.99 0.01 2.43
CA ALA A 200 4.92 0.47 1.04
C ALA A 200 6.11 1.35 0.65
N ALA A 201 6.46 2.32 1.50
CA ALA A 201 7.59 3.21 1.31
C ALA A 201 8.93 2.45 1.29
N ILE A 202 9.13 1.52 2.23
CA ILE A 202 10.33 0.66 2.28
C ILE A 202 10.44 -0.17 0.99
N ILE A 203 9.35 -0.82 0.58
CA ILE A 203 9.32 -1.66 -0.62
C ILE A 203 9.63 -0.82 -1.86
N CYS A 204 8.97 0.33 -2.03
CA CYS A 204 9.20 1.20 -3.17
C CYS A 204 10.64 1.74 -3.20
N GLY A 205 11.15 2.28 -2.09
CA GLY A 205 12.50 2.81 -2.00
C GLY A 205 13.57 1.75 -2.28
N THR A 206 13.50 0.60 -1.59
CA THR A 206 14.46 -0.50 -1.79
C THR A 206 14.41 -1.05 -3.22
N THR A 207 13.22 -1.21 -3.79
CA THR A 207 13.07 -1.66 -5.19
C THR A 207 13.65 -0.63 -6.15
N THR A 208 13.45 0.67 -5.91
CA THR A 208 14.03 1.77 -6.70
C THR A 208 15.55 1.68 -6.73
N PHE A 209 16.18 1.57 -5.56
CA PHE A 209 17.63 1.50 -5.48
C PHE A 209 18.20 0.26 -6.19
N LEU A 210 17.61 -0.91 -5.95
CA LEU A 210 18.07 -2.18 -6.54
C LEU A 210 17.86 -2.20 -8.06
N ALA A 211 16.69 -1.75 -8.53
CA ALA A 211 16.35 -1.74 -9.95
C ALA A 211 17.28 -0.86 -10.77
N GLY A 212 17.74 0.27 -10.23
CA GLY A 212 18.72 1.12 -10.90
C GLY A 212 20.16 0.63 -10.74
N SER A 213 20.49 -0.02 -9.62
CA SER A 213 21.83 -0.55 -9.36
C SER A 213 22.21 -1.67 -10.33
N ILE A 214 21.27 -2.55 -10.68
CA ILE A 214 21.52 -3.69 -11.60
C ILE A 214 22.04 -3.24 -12.98
N PRO A 215 21.33 -2.39 -13.76
CA PRO A 215 21.82 -1.94 -15.05
C PRO A 215 23.09 -1.08 -14.94
N THR A 216 23.29 -0.40 -13.81
CA THR A 216 24.52 0.36 -13.49
C THR A 216 25.72 -0.56 -13.36
N LEU A 217 25.63 -1.58 -12.51
CA LEU A 217 26.70 -2.55 -12.31
C LEU A 217 27.00 -3.33 -13.59
N VAL A 218 25.96 -3.71 -14.34
CA VAL A 218 26.10 -4.39 -15.63
C VAL A 218 26.88 -3.54 -16.63
N PHE A 219 26.58 -2.24 -16.72
CA PHE A 219 27.27 -1.35 -17.63
C PHE A 219 28.75 -1.20 -17.29
N ILE A 220 29.08 -1.11 -16.00
CA ILE A 220 30.46 -0.91 -15.54
C ILE A 220 31.29 -2.20 -15.63
N ALA A 221 30.67 -3.36 -15.42
CA ALA A 221 31.37 -4.64 -15.36
C ALA A 221 31.69 -5.24 -16.74
N LEU A 222 30.95 -4.87 -17.78
CA LEU A 222 31.11 -5.41 -19.12
C LEU A 222 31.95 -4.49 -20.01
N PRO A 223 32.69 -5.04 -20.99
CA PRO A 223 33.35 -4.24 -22.00
C PRO A 223 32.33 -3.65 -22.99
N GLU A 224 32.66 -2.49 -23.55
CA GLU A 224 31.91 -1.92 -24.67
C GLU A 224 32.10 -2.76 -25.94
N PRO A 225 31.07 -2.92 -26.79
CA PRO A 225 29.73 -2.33 -26.72
C PRO A 225 28.69 -3.15 -25.94
N LEU A 226 29.07 -4.33 -25.43
CA LEU A 226 28.14 -5.27 -24.78
C LEU A 226 27.48 -4.69 -23.53
N ALA A 227 28.23 -3.90 -22.75
CA ALA A 227 27.73 -3.16 -21.59
C ALA A 227 26.48 -2.33 -21.88
N LEU A 228 26.54 -1.54 -22.95
CA LEU A 228 25.47 -0.60 -23.33
C LEU A 228 24.24 -1.36 -23.83
N VAL A 229 24.44 -2.36 -24.69
CA VAL A 229 23.34 -3.18 -25.23
C VAL A 229 22.64 -3.97 -24.13
N LEU A 230 23.38 -4.60 -23.22
CA LEU A 230 22.81 -5.42 -22.15
C LEU A 230 22.07 -4.55 -21.12
N SER A 231 22.65 -3.42 -20.73
CA SER A 231 22.01 -2.46 -19.80
C SER A 231 20.70 -1.92 -20.37
N LEU A 232 20.69 -1.49 -21.64
CA LEU A 232 19.47 -1.06 -22.34
C LEU A 232 18.43 -2.18 -22.44
N SER A 233 18.87 -3.41 -22.73
CA SER A 233 17.97 -4.56 -22.84
C SER A 233 17.30 -4.90 -21.51
N ILE A 234 18.04 -4.83 -20.39
CA ILE A 234 17.51 -5.03 -19.04
C ILE A 234 16.43 -3.99 -18.75
N VAL A 235 16.71 -2.72 -19.03
CA VAL A 235 15.78 -1.62 -18.75
C VAL A 235 14.54 -1.71 -19.65
N ALA A 236 14.73 -1.97 -20.94
CA ALA A 236 13.64 -2.17 -21.89
C ALA A 236 12.76 -3.37 -21.52
N PHE A 237 13.36 -4.48 -21.08
CA PHE A 237 12.61 -5.64 -20.59
C PHE A 237 11.85 -5.32 -19.32
N THR A 238 12.51 -4.65 -18.36
CA THR A 238 11.92 -4.35 -17.06
C THR A 238 10.73 -3.41 -17.20
N ILE A 239 10.89 -2.32 -17.96
CA ILE A 239 9.83 -1.36 -18.26
C ILE A 239 8.74 -2.00 -19.14
N GLY A 240 9.15 -2.64 -20.24
CA GLY A 240 8.23 -3.20 -21.23
C GLY A 240 7.42 -4.39 -20.73
N PHE A 241 8.01 -5.24 -19.89
CA PHE A 241 7.31 -6.40 -19.35
C PHE A 241 6.51 -6.05 -18.10
N PHE A 242 7.09 -5.36 -17.11
CA PHE A 242 6.40 -5.13 -15.84
C PHE A 242 5.42 -3.96 -15.92
N LEU A 243 5.83 -2.78 -16.41
CA LEU A 243 4.95 -1.61 -16.42
C LEU A 243 3.81 -1.77 -17.41
N VAL A 244 4.07 -2.20 -18.65
CA VAL A 244 3.02 -2.35 -19.67
C VAL A 244 2.02 -3.43 -19.27
N ARG A 245 2.49 -4.60 -18.81
CA ARG A 245 1.62 -5.70 -18.40
C ARG A 245 0.81 -5.32 -17.17
N TYR A 246 1.42 -4.64 -16.20
CA TYR A 246 0.74 -4.21 -14.99
C TYR A 246 -0.31 -3.15 -15.29
N ARG A 247 0.07 -2.07 -15.97
CA ARG A 247 -0.82 -0.96 -16.31
C ARG A 247 -1.96 -1.42 -17.21
N ALA A 248 -1.71 -2.25 -18.22
CA ALA A 248 -2.78 -2.83 -19.05
C ALA A 248 -3.78 -3.68 -18.24
N LYS A 249 -3.31 -4.45 -17.27
CA LYS A 249 -4.17 -5.27 -16.40
C LYS A 249 -5.01 -4.41 -15.44
N ARG A 250 -4.45 -3.32 -14.92
CA ARG A 250 -5.13 -2.41 -13.97
C ARG A 250 -6.08 -1.42 -14.64
N THR A 251 -5.67 -0.78 -15.74
CA THR A 251 -6.50 0.23 -16.42
C THR A 251 -7.52 -0.37 -17.40
N LYS A 252 -7.48 -1.69 -17.61
CA LYS A 252 -8.26 -2.40 -18.66
C LYS A 252 -8.05 -1.83 -20.06
N VAL A 253 -6.95 -1.10 -20.27
CA VAL A 253 -6.55 -0.55 -21.58
C VAL A 253 -5.68 -1.59 -22.30
N HIS A 254 -5.81 -1.64 -23.62
CA HIS A 254 -5.06 -2.59 -24.44
C HIS A 254 -3.55 -2.33 -24.36
N TRP A 255 -2.76 -3.39 -24.10
CA TRP A 255 -1.32 -3.33 -23.82
C TRP A 255 -0.48 -2.57 -24.86
N LYS A 256 -0.88 -2.62 -26.14
CA LYS A 256 -0.20 -1.91 -27.23
C LYS A 256 -0.18 -0.38 -27.05
N VAL A 257 -1.26 0.21 -26.53
CA VAL A 257 -1.35 1.65 -26.30
C VAL A 257 -0.44 2.05 -25.16
N THR A 258 -0.51 1.29 -24.06
CA THR A 258 0.35 1.50 -22.89
C THR A 258 1.83 1.36 -23.25
N MET A 259 2.19 0.40 -24.10
CA MET A 259 3.57 0.22 -24.59
C MET A 259 4.07 1.43 -25.38
N MET A 260 3.25 1.99 -26.28
CA MET A 260 3.60 3.17 -27.07
C MET A 260 3.88 4.39 -26.18
N GLU A 261 3.03 4.64 -25.19
CA GLU A 261 3.23 5.75 -24.24
C GLU A 261 4.53 5.58 -23.44
N THR A 262 4.79 4.36 -22.96
CA THR A 262 6.00 4.07 -22.20
C THR A 262 7.27 4.22 -23.05
N VAL A 263 7.24 3.76 -24.30
CA VAL A 263 8.36 3.97 -25.24
C VAL A 263 8.59 5.46 -25.50
N ALA A 264 7.52 6.23 -25.68
CA ALA A 264 7.64 7.67 -25.89
C ALA A 264 8.34 8.38 -24.71
N ILE A 265 7.96 8.06 -23.46
CA ILE A 265 8.60 8.61 -22.25
C ILE A 265 10.10 8.27 -22.23
N VAL A 266 10.46 7.02 -22.51
CA VAL A 266 11.87 6.58 -22.53
C VAL A 266 12.66 7.30 -23.63
N VAL A 267 12.10 7.42 -24.84
CA VAL A 267 12.75 8.13 -25.95
C VAL A 267 13.00 9.60 -25.59
N VAL A 268 12.00 10.28 -25.03
CA VAL A 268 12.14 11.68 -24.59
C VAL A 268 13.22 11.80 -23.51
N ALA A 269 13.20 10.92 -22.51
CA ALA A 269 14.21 10.91 -21.44
C ALA A 269 15.62 10.73 -22.02
N VAL A 270 15.82 9.74 -22.90
CA VAL A 270 17.11 9.46 -23.54
C VAL A 270 17.59 10.63 -24.40
N LEU A 271 16.70 11.26 -25.18
CA LEU A 271 17.04 12.42 -26.01
C LEU A 271 17.48 13.63 -25.15
N ILE A 272 16.78 13.89 -24.03
CA ILE A 272 17.16 14.95 -23.10
C ILE A 272 18.51 14.64 -22.45
N SER A 273 18.74 13.40 -22.02
CA SER A 273 20.02 12.97 -21.46
C SER A 273 21.17 13.10 -22.46
N LEU A 274 20.94 12.74 -23.72
CA LEU A 274 21.90 12.90 -24.81
C LEU A 274 22.27 14.38 -25.02
N LEU A 275 21.27 15.27 -25.03
CA LEU A 275 21.49 16.71 -25.16
C LEU A 275 22.28 17.29 -23.99
N LEU A 276 21.93 16.92 -22.75
CA LEU A 276 22.62 17.41 -21.55
C LEU A 276 24.04 16.86 -21.42
N GLY A 277 24.25 15.58 -21.78
CA GLY A 277 25.58 14.95 -21.76
C GLY A 277 26.51 15.42 -22.86
N GLY A 278 25.98 15.84 -24.02
CA GLY A 278 26.78 16.35 -25.15
C GLY A 278 27.02 17.87 -25.15
N LEU A 279 26.43 18.61 -24.21
CA LEU A 279 26.66 20.06 -24.01
C LEU A 279 27.85 20.37 -23.08
N GLY A 280 28.49 19.36 -22.49
CA GLY A 280 29.73 19.46 -21.70
C GLY A 280 30.92 18.90 -22.45
#